data_AF-A0A8T7ARG8-F1
#
_entry.id   AF-A0A8T7ARG8-F1
#
_cell.length_a   1.000
_cell.length_b   1.000
_cell.length_c   1.000
_cell.angle_alpha   90.00
_cell.angle_beta   90.00
_cell.angle_gamma   90.00
#
_symmetry.space_group_name_H-M   'P 1'
#
loop_
_entity.id
_entity.type
_entity.pdbx_description
1 polymer ?
#
loop_
_entity_poly.entity_id
_entity_poly.type
_entity_poly.pdbx_seq_one_letter_code
_entity_poly.pdbx_strand_id
1 'polypeptide(L)'
;MFKKSLLIITAIVLSALTLEPAVASGSMRCGTHIISAGGRTGTGMYEVLKKCGEPTERFGNTWVYKRGSTQYTVRFNSEGAVTRIE
;
A
#
# COMPACT_ATOMS: atom_id res chain seq x y z
N MET A 1 -25.50 25.76 52.70
CA MET A 1 -24.04 25.97 52.81
C MET A 1 -23.35 25.26 51.65
N PHE A 2 -22.53 26.00 50.89
CA PHE A 2 -21.41 25.61 49.99
C PHE A 2 -21.61 24.47 48.94
N LYS A 3 -21.29 24.61 47.65
CA LYS A 3 -20.83 25.70 46.76
C LYS A 3 -20.93 25.16 45.31
N LYS A 4 -21.31 26.03 44.37
CA LYS A 4 -21.12 25.82 42.92
C LYS A 4 -19.63 25.81 42.59
N SER A 5 -19.18 24.88 41.76
CA SER A 5 -17.96 24.97 40.93
C SER A 5 -18.05 23.84 39.89
N LEU A 6 -18.63 24.02 38.70
CA LEU A 6 -18.11 24.72 37.53
C LEU A 6 -16.65 24.37 37.18
N LEU A 7 -16.52 23.57 36.10
CA LEU A 7 -15.34 23.29 35.25
C LEU A 7 -14.24 22.48 35.99
N ILE A 8 -13.66 21.44 35.41
CA ILE A 8 -12.90 21.43 34.17
C ILE A 8 -12.89 20.00 33.60
N ILE A 9 -13.56 19.82 32.47
CA ILE A 9 -13.03 19.21 31.24
C ILE A 9 -11.80 18.31 31.49
N THR A 10 -11.99 17.05 31.83
CA THR A 10 -10.98 16.03 31.50
C THR A 10 -11.56 15.22 30.36
N ALA A 11 -11.52 15.84 29.16
CA ALA A 11 -11.66 15.14 27.90
C ALA A 11 -10.52 14.12 27.87
N ILE A 12 -10.77 12.92 28.38
CA ILE A 12 -9.90 11.77 28.18
C ILE A 12 -9.96 11.51 26.69
N VAL A 13 -8.89 11.97 26.06
CA VAL A 13 -8.55 11.92 24.65
C VAL A 13 -8.81 10.50 24.15
N LEU A 14 -10.02 10.28 23.63
CA LEU A 14 -10.38 9.12 22.84
C LEU A 14 -9.79 9.33 21.44
N SER A 15 -8.46 9.44 21.38
CA SER A 15 -7.73 9.28 20.13
C SER A 15 -7.79 7.80 19.80
N ALA A 16 -8.93 7.40 19.23
CA ALA A 16 -9.03 6.21 18.42
C ALA A 16 -7.93 6.35 17.36
N LEU A 17 -6.82 5.62 17.56
CA LEU A 17 -5.89 5.30 16.50
C LEU A 17 -6.72 4.56 15.45
N THR A 18 -7.26 5.30 14.49
CA THR A 18 -7.75 4.73 13.25
C THR A 18 -6.52 4.21 12.52
N LEU A 19 -6.10 2.98 12.84
CA LEU A 19 -5.28 2.20 11.92
C LEU A 19 -6.16 2.01 10.68
N GLU A 20 -6.02 2.91 9.71
CA GLU A 20 -6.56 2.66 8.38
C GLU A 20 -5.91 1.36 7.92
N PRO A 21 -6.70 0.31 7.61
CA PRO A 21 -6.12 -0.84 6.95
C PRO A 21 -5.53 -0.31 5.65
N ALA A 22 -4.22 -0.43 5.49
CA ALA A 22 -3.56 -0.24 4.21
C ALA A 22 -4.10 -1.35 3.29
N VAL A 23 -5.27 -1.10 2.70
CA VAL A 23 -5.85 -1.97 1.69
C VAL A 23 -4.89 -1.89 0.52
N ALA A 24 -4.01 -2.88 0.47
CA ALA A 24 -3.12 -3.08 -0.64
C ALA A 24 -4.00 -3.46 -1.82
N SER A 25 -4.27 -2.46 -2.64
CA SER A 25 -5.23 -2.53 -3.72
C SER A 25 -4.51 -2.76 -5.03
N GLY A 26 -5.11 -3.60 -5.87
CA GLY A 26 -4.72 -3.78 -7.25
C GLY A 26 -4.07 -5.13 -7.58
N SER A 27 -4.23 -5.50 -8.83
CA SER A 27 -3.52 -6.60 -9.45
C SER A 27 -3.20 -6.24 -10.89
N MET A 28 -2.10 -6.79 -11.41
CA MET A 28 -1.76 -6.67 -12.82
C MET A 28 -1.48 -8.06 -13.40
N ARG A 29 -1.70 -8.21 -14.70
CA ARG A 29 -1.39 -9.43 -15.42
C ARG A 29 -0.11 -9.26 -16.24
N CYS A 30 0.81 -10.19 -16.06
CA CYS A 30 2.07 -10.30 -16.79
C CYS A 30 2.10 -11.64 -17.53
N GLY A 31 1.69 -11.64 -18.80
CA GLY A 31 1.52 -12.87 -19.57
C GLY A 31 0.45 -13.78 -18.95
N THR A 32 0.86 -14.95 -18.48
CA THR A 32 0.01 -15.92 -17.78
C THR A 32 -0.02 -15.74 -16.26
N HIS A 33 0.81 -14.84 -15.72
CA HIS A 33 0.94 -14.62 -14.28
C HIS A 33 0.13 -13.42 -13.81
N ILE A 34 -0.46 -13.52 -12.62
CA ILE A 34 -1.12 -12.41 -11.93
C ILE A 34 -0.22 -11.99 -10.77
N ILE A 35 0.04 -10.69 -10.67
CA ILE A 35 0.71 -10.05 -9.54
C ILE A 35 -0.37 -9.33 -8.74
N SER A 36 -0.47 -9.65 -7.46
CA SER A 36 -1.42 -9.01 -6.54
C SER A 36 -0.67 -8.23 -5.47
N ALA A 37 -1.19 -7.06 -5.13
CA ALA A 37 -0.77 -6.33 -3.94
C ALA A 37 -1.33 -7.01 -2.67
N GLY A 38 -0.63 -6.86 -1.54
CA GLY A 38 -1.29 -7.06 -0.23
C GLY A 38 -1.33 -8.45 0.37
N GLY A 39 -0.66 -9.43 -0.22
CA GLY A 39 -0.48 -10.73 0.43
C GLY A 39 0.31 -10.61 1.74
N ARG A 40 0.06 -11.50 2.72
CA ARG A 40 0.85 -11.60 3.97
C ARG A 40 2.36 -11.78 3.70
N THR A 41 2.70 -12.36 2.55
CA THR A 41 4.04 -12.46 1.97
C THR A 41 4.02 -11.80 0.60
N GLY A 42 3.70 -10.51 0.55
CA GLY A 42 3.47 -9.76 -0.70
C GLY A 42 4.50 -10.10 -1.78
N THR A 43 4.05 -10.19 -3.03
CA THR A 43 4.92 -10.59 -4.15
C THR A 43 6.19 -9.75 -4.14
N GLY A 44 7.36 -10.39 -4.05
CA GLY A 44 8.63 -9.66 -3.96
C GLY A 44 9.05 -9.07 -5.31
N MET A 45 9.90 -8.03 -5.28
CA MET A 45 10.48 -7.38 -6.47
C MET A 45 11.09 -8.39 -7.43
N TYR A 46 11.81 -9.40 -6.92
CA TYR A 46 12.38 -10.48 -7.74
C TYR A 46 11.30 -11.25 -8.50
N GLU A 47 10.22 -11.62 -7.83
CA GLU A 47 9.14 -12.41 -8.43
C GLU A 47 8.34 -11.58 -9.45
N VAL A 48 8.16 -10.29 -9.20
CA VAL A 48 7.59 -9.36 -10.18
C VAL A 48 8.50 -9.28 -11.41
N LEU A 49 9.81 -9.08 -11.22
CA LEU A 49 10.76 -8.98 -12.32
C LEU A 49 10.82 -10.26 -13.14
N LYS A 50 10.82 -11.42 -12.48
CA LYS A 50 10.83 -12.74 -13.13
C LYS A 50 9.57 -12.97 -13.99
N LYS A 51 8.40 -12.55 -13.50
CA LYS A 51 7.11 -12.78 -14.18
C LYS A 51 6.78 -11.71 -15.21
N CYS A 52 7.17 -10.47 -14.97
CA CYS A 52 6.83 -9.32 -15.80
C CYS A 52 7.97 -8.89 -16.74
N GLY A 53 9.21 -9.29 -16.46
CA GLY A 53 10.39 -8.73 -17.12
C GLY A 53 10.68 -7.31 -16.63
N GLU A 54 11.61 -6.63 -17.31
CA GLU A 54 12.00 -5.26 -16.98
C GLU A 54 10.83 -4.27 -17.10
N PRO A 55 10.62 -3.38 -16.11
CA PRO A 55 9.66 -2.29 -16.24
C PRO A 55 10.14 -1.28 -17.29
N THR A 56 9.18 -0.53 -17.83
CA THR A 56 9.46 0.56 -18.77
C THR A 56 10.22 1.69 -18.08
N GLU A 57 9.86 2.02 -16.84
CA GLU A 57 10.49 3.08 -16.06
C GLU A 57 10.67 2.61 -14.60
N ARG A 58 11.81 2.98 -13.99
CA ARG A 58 12.14 2.68 -12.59
C ARG A 58 12.45 3.95 -11.82
N PHE A 59 11.70 4.19 -10.75
CA PHE A 59 11.89 5.30 -9.84
C PHE A 59 12.01 4.76 -8.41
N GLY A 60 13.21 4.29 -8.05
CA GLY A 60 13.46 3.65 -6.76
C GLY A 60 12.52 2.46 -6.53
N ASN A 61 11.62 2.60 -5.55
CA ASN A 61 10.66 1.58 -5.14
C ASN A 61 9.34 1.62 -5.94
N THR A 62 9.28 2.41 -7.01
CA THR A 62 8.12 2.52 -7.89
C THR A 62 8.52 2.15 -9.31
N TRP A 63 7.87 1.13 -9.85
CA TRP A 63 8.12 0.65 -11.21
C TRP A 63 6.89 0.82 -12.08
N VAL A 64 7.11 1.20 -13.33
CA VAL A 64 6.04 1.46 -14.29
C VAL A 64 6.12 0.45 -15.42
N TYR A 65 5.01 -0.25 -15.68
CA TYR A 65 4.88 -1.22 -16.76
C TYR A 65 3.86 -0.73 -17.79
N LYS A 66 4.27 -0.56 -19.05
CA LYS A 66 3.35 -0.29 -20.16
C LYS A 66 3.01 -1.61 -20.88
N ARG A 67 1.72 -1.90 -21.01
CA ARG A 67 1.18 -3.12 -21.64
C ARG A 67 0.08 -2.72 -22.63
N GLY A 68 0.45 -2.55 -23.90
CA GLY A 68 -0.46 -1.99 -24.89
C GLY A 68 -0.86 -0.56 -24.52
N SER A 69 -2.16 -0.29 -24.40
CA SER A 69 -2.72 0.99 -23.97
C SER A 69 -2.83 1.14 -22.44
N THR A 70 -2.53 0.09 -21.66
CA THR A 70 -2.62 0.12 -20.20
C THR A 70 -1.26 0.37 -19.57
N GLN A 71 -1.23 1.23 -18.56
CA GLN A 71 -0.08 1.48 -17.71
C GLN A 71 -0.36 0.95 -16.31
N TYR A 72 0.60 0.25 -15.72
CA TYR A 72 0.55 -0.19 -14.33
C TYR A 72 1.68 0.45 -13.53
N THR A 73 1.34 1.04 -12.39
CA THR A 73 2.31 1.55 -11.41
C THR A 73 2.38 0.60 -10.23
N VAL A 74 3.53 -0.02 -10.03
CA VAL A 74 3.78 -1.00 -8.98
C VAL A 74 4.66 -0.36 -7.91
N ARG A 75 4.17 -0.31 -6.67
CA ARG A 75 4.90 0.27 -5.54
C ARG A 75 5.32 -0.80 -4.53
N PHE A 76 6.60 -0.78 -4.18
CA PHE A 76 7.21 -1.70 -3.24
C PHE A 76 7.48 -1.03 -1.89
N ASN A 77 7.41 -1.80 -0.79
CA ASN A 77 7.90 -1.35 0.51
C ASN A 77 9.44 -1.49 0.60
N SER A 78 10.00 -1.14 1.77
CA SER A 78 11.44 -1.27 2.06
C SER A 78 11.96 -2.70 2.05
N GLU A 79 11.07 -3.69 2.21
CA GLU A 79 11.40 -5.12 2.15
C GLU A 79 11.30 -5.67 0.71
N GLY A 80 10.93 -4.82 -0.25
CA GLY A 80 10.75 -5.20 -1.65
C GLY A 80 9.45 -5.94 -1.94
N ALA A 81 8.45 -5.90 -1.07
CA ALA A 81 7.14 -6.50 -1.31
C ALA A 81 6.18 -5.52 -1.98
N VAL A 82 5.35 -5.99 -2.93
CA VAL A 82 4.31 -5.17 -3.58
C VAL A 82 3.25 -4.75 -2.56
N THR A 83 3.09 -3.44 -2.42
CA THR A 83 2.09 -2.82 -1.55
C THR A 83 0.91 -2.23 -2.32
N ARG A 84 1.10 -1.89 -3.59
CA ARG A 84 0.08 -1.22 -4.40
C ARG A 84 0.33 -1.45 -5.88
N ILE A 85 -0.75 -1.64 -6.63
CA ILE A 85 -0.78 -1.67 -8.08
C ILE A 85 -1.93 -0.77 -8.54
N GLU A 86 -1.62 0.19 -9.41
CA GLU A 86 -2.58 1.13 -10.00
C GLU A 86 -2.56 1.03 -11.52
#